data_AF-A0A497N7A0-F1
#
_entry.id   AF-A0A497N7A0-F1
#
_cell.length_a   1.000
_cell.length_b   1.000
_cell.length_c   1.000
_cell.angle_alpha   90.00
_cell.angle_beta   90.00
_cell.angle_gamma   90.00
#
_symmetry.space_group_name_H-M   'P 1'
#
loop_
_entity.id
_entity.type
_entity.pdbx_description
1 polymer ?
#
loop_
_entity_poly.entity_id
_entity_poly.type
_entity_poly.pdbx_seq_one_letter_code
_entity_poly.pdbx_strand_id
1 'polypeptide(L)' 'MQVHLGLDDTDSLKGGCTTYLAALLVERLSKIEGLTFTDFPGLIRLNPNIPWKTRGNGAVCLRLRLEVEEALGEVKE' A
#
# COMPACT_ATOMS: atom_id res chain seq x y z
N MET A 1 12.85 -3.64 12.30
CA MET A 1 12.65 -4.45 11.06
C MET A 1 12.14 -3.57 9.94
N GLN A 2 12.68 -3.69 8.71
CA GLN A 2 12.13 -2.99 7.54
C GLN A 2 11.08 -3.85 6.83
N VAL A 3 9.98 -3.25 6.41
CA VAL A 3 8.85 -3.91 5.73
C VAL A 3 8.44 -3.09 4.51
N HIS A 4 8.23 -3.76 3.38
CA HIS A 4 7.73 -3.15 2.15
C HIS A 4 6.37 -3.75 1.80
N LEU A 5 5.35 -2.91 1.65
CA LEU A 5 4.00 -3.33 1.26
C LEU A 5 3.72 -2.86 -0.17
N GLY A 6 3.45 -3.82 -1.07
CA GLY A 6 3.05 -3.55 -2.45
C GLY A 6 1.54 -3.73 -2.63
N LEU A 7 0.91 -2.81 -3.37
CA LEU A 7 -0.53 -2.78 -3.64
C LEU A 7 -0.75 -2.59 -5.15
N ASP A 8 -1.60 -3.38 -5.77
CA ASP A 8 -2.00 -3.28 -7.17
C ASP A 8 -3.40 -3.87 -7.38
N ASP A 9 -4.03 -3.57 -8.52
CA ASP A 9 -5.26 -4.20 -9.03
C ASP A 9 -6.51 -4.06 -8.13
N THR A 10 -6.56 -2.98 -7.33
CA THR A 10 -7.72 -2.72 -6.44
C THR A 10 -8.68 -1.69 -7.01
N ASP A 11 -8.42 -1.18 -8.22
CA ASP A 11 -9.32 -0.33 -8.96
C ASP A 11 -10.41 -1.15 -9.66
N SER A 12 -11.59 -0.57 -9.85
CA SER A 12 -12.67 -1.23 -10.57
C SER A 12 -13.46 -0.25 -11.41
N LEU A 13 -14.14 -0.75 -12.45
CA LEU A 13 -15.06 0.06 -13.26
C LEU A 13 -16.27 0.58 -12.46
N LYS A 14 -16.54 0.00 -11.28
CA LYS A 14 -17.62 0.44 -10.37
C LYS A 14 -17.15 1.53 -9.40
N GLY A 15 -15.87 1.90 -9.44
CA GLY A 15 -15.24 2.87 -8.54
C GLY A 15 -14.06 2.29 -7.78
N GLY A 16 -13.36 3.17 -7.06
CA GLY A 16 -12.15 2.85 -6.32
C GLY A 16 -10.87 3.02 -7.15
N CYS A 17 -9.73 3.09 -6.46
CA CYS A 17 -8.40 3.06 -7.07
C CYS A 17 -7.35 2.62 -6.05
N THR A 18 -6.23 2.07 -6.54
CA THR A 18 -5.09 1.61 -5.72
C THR A 18 -4.55 2.71 -4.82
N THR A 19 -4.51 3.95 -5.30
CA THR A 19 -4.03 5.09 -4.51
C THR A 19 -4.96 5.48 -3.38
N TYR A 20 -6.28 5.38 -3.57
CA TYR A 20 -7.25 5.64 -2.51
C TYR A 20 -7.15 4.60 -1.39
N LEU A 21 -7.06 3.32 -1.75
CA LEU A 21 -6.85 2.26 -0.75
C LEU A 21 -5.53 2.45 -0.01
N ALA A 22 -4.46 2.79 -0.72
CA ALA A 22 -3.17 3.08 -0.10
C ALA A 22 -3.25 4.26 0.88
N ALA A 23 -4.01 5.33 0.56
CA ALA A 23 -4.20 6.46 1.47
C ALA A 23 -4.93 6.04 2.76
N LEU A 24 -5.96 5.19 2.66
CA LEU A 24 -6.64 4.62 3.82
C LEU A 24 -5.70 3.74 4.66
N LEU A 25 -4.86 2.94 4.01
CA LEU A 25 -3.84 2.14 4.70
C LEU A 25 -2.84 3.03 5.43
N VAL A 26 -2.37 4.12 4.81
CA VAL A 26 -1.48 5.08 5.47
C VAL A 26 -2.14 5.66 6.71
N GLU A 27 -3.42 6.06 6.64
CA GLU A 27 -4.15 6.60 7.78
C GLU A 27 -4.27 5.58 8.94
N ARG A 28 -4.52 4.31 8.62
CA ARG A 28 -4.65 3.22 9.61
C ARG A 28 -3.31 2.84 10.22
N LEU A 29 -2.30 2.62 9.39
CA LEU A 29 -0.96 2.18 9.79
C LEU A 29 -0.23 3.27 10.60
N SER A 30 -0.49 4.55 10.31
CA SER A 30 0.10 5.67 11.07
C SER A 30 -0.36 5.72 12.53
N LYS A 31 -1.42 4.97 12.89
CA LYS A 31 -1.95 4.88 14.26
C LYS A 31 -1.35 3.70 15.05
N ILE A 32 -0.53 2.87 14.42
CA ILE A 32 0.09 1.70 15.06
C ILE A 32 1.39 2.13 15.74
N GLU A 33 1.47 1.92 17.05
CA GLU A 33 2.69 2.20 17.82
C GLU A 33 3.84 1.28 17.38
N GLY A 34 5.05 1.83 17.32
CA GLY A 34 6.23 1.11 16.83
C GLY A 34 6.30 0.98 15.30
N LEU A 35 5.29 1.42 14.55
CA LEU A 35 5.32 1.44 13.09
C LEU A 35 5.54 2.86 12.57
N THR A 36 6.56 3.04 11.74
CA THR A 36 6.88 4.35 11.13
C THR A 36 7.05 4.23 9.62
N PHE A 37 6.60 5.24 8.88
CA PHE A 37 6.87 5.34 7.45
C PHE A 37 8.28 5.86 7.23
N THR A 38 9.04 5.17 6.38
CA THR A 38 10.42 5.55 6.06
C THR A 38 10.50 6.63 4.98
N ASP A 39 9.46 6.76 4.16
CA ASP A 39 9.33 7.75 3.10
C ASP A 39 7.85 7.85 2.66
N PHE A 40 7.55 8.76 1.74
CA PHE A 40 6.26 8.85 1.07
C PHE A 40 5.91 7.57 0.30
N PRO A 41 4.61 7.31 0.06
CA PRO A 41 4.16 6.25 -0.82
C PRO A 41 4.75 6.41 -2.23
N GLY A 42 5.35 5.34 -2.75
CA GLY A 42 5.74 5.30 -4.16
C GLY A 42 4.52 5.01 -5.02
N LEU A 43 4.26 5.83 -6.04
CA LEU A 43 3.31 5.54 -7.12
C LEU A 43 4.10 5.06 -8.35
N ILE A 44 4.03 3.78 -8.66
CA ILE A 44 4.80 3.13 -9.71
C ILE A 44 3.91 2.95 -10.93
N ARG A 45 4.26 3.57 -12.06
CA ARG A 45 3.63 3.29 -13.35
C ARG A 45 4.29 2.08 -13.99
N LEU A 46 3.48 1.10 -14.34
CA LEU A 46 3.89 -0.11 -15.05
C LEU A 46 3.80 0.11 -16.57
N ASN A 47 3.98 -0.95 -17.35
CA ASN A 47 3.89 -0.87 -18.81
C ASN A 47 2.50 -0.36 -19.24
N PRO A 48 2.40 0.81 -19.89
CA PRO A 48 1.12 1.37 -20.31
C PRO A 48 0.48 0.62 -21.50
N ASN A 49 1.25 -0.23 -22.20
CA ASN A 49 0.80 -0.92 -23.40
C ASN A 49 0.04 -2.23 -23.12
N ILE A 50 -0.26 -2.55 -21.85
CA ILE A 50 -0.95 -3.78 -21.48
C ILE A 50 -2.46 -3.65 -21.76
N PRO A 51 -3.03 -4.46 -22.68
CA PRO A 51 -4.35 -4.19 -23.25
C PRO A 51 -5.54 -4.49 -22.32
N TRP A 52 -5.36 -5.29 -21.26
CA TRP A 52 -6.42 -5.65 -20.30
C TRP A 52 -6.42 -4.84 -19.01
N LYS A 53 -5.51 -3.87 -18.86
CA LYS A 53 -5.45 -3.00 -17.67
C LYS A 53 -6.24 -1.71 -17.89
N THR A 54 -6.78 -1.16 -16.81
CA THR A 54 -7.46 0.14 -16.83
C THR A 54 -6.47 1.27 -17.17
N ARG A 55 -7.00 2.45 -17.52
CA ARG A 55 -6.16 3.61 -17.85
C ARG A 55 -5.26 3.94 -16.65
N GLY A 56 -3.96 3.68 -16.80
CA GLY A 56 -2.97 4.07 -15.82
C GLY A 56 -2.24 2.95 -15.07
N ASN A 57 -2.39 1.67 -15.44
CA ASN A 57 -1.61 0.52 -14.96
C ASN A 57 -0.52 0.86 -13.93
N GLY A 58 -0.88 0.88 -12.65
CA GLY A 58 -0.04 1.48 -11.61
C GLY A 58 -0.24 0.87 -10.24
N ALA A 59 0.87 0.62 -9.58
CA ALA A 59 0.96 0.04 -8.26
C ALA A 59 1.41 1.08 -7.23
N VAL A 60 1.18 0.81 -5.95
CA VAL A 60 1.67 1.63 -4.83
C VAL A 60 2.58 0.81 -3.94
N CYS A 61 3.67 1.42 -3.47
CA CYS A 61 4.57 0.83 -2.48
C CYS A 61 4.65 1.70 -1.23
N LEU A 62 4.39 1.10 -0.07
CA LEU A 62 4.60 1.70 1.25
C LEU A 62 5.86 1.09 1.87
N ARG A 63 6.70 1.93 2.47
CA ARG A 63 7.95 1.51 3.10
C ARG A 63 7.91 1.84 4.58
N LEU A 64 7.98 0.82 5.41
CA LEU A 64 7.72 0.88 6.84
C LEU A 64 8.94 0.39 7.63
N ARG A 65 9.11 0.93 8.82
CA ARG A 65 10.03 0.45 9.84
C ARG A 65 9.22 0.10 11.08
N LEU A 66 9.37 -1.13 11.52
CA LEU A 66 8.79 -1.66 12.75
C LEU A 66 9.89 -1.71 13.82
N GLU A 67 9.72 -0.96 14.90
CA GLU A 67 10.49 -1.11 16.13
C GLU A 67 9.88 -2.29 16.90
N VAL A 68 10.63 -3.37 17.04
CA VAL A 68 10.10 -4.65 17.56
C VAL A 68 10.22 -4.64 19.08
N GLU A 69 9.11 -4.87 19.77
CA GLU A 69 9.14 -5.76 20.94
C GLU A 69 7.90 -6.67 20.98
N GLU A 70 6.65 -6.22 20.76
CA GLU A 70 5.46 -7.08 20.97
C GLU A 70 4.22 -6.80 20.06
N ALA A 71 4.31 -5.92 19.06
CA ALA A 71 3.13 -5.26 18.47
C ALA A 71 2.34 -6.02 17.38
N LEU A 72 2.79 -7.17 16.89
CA LEU A 72 2.07 -7.88 15.80
C LEU A 72 1.07 -8.89 16.38
N GLY A 73 -0.09 -8.38 16.81
CA GLY A 73 -1.26 -9.21 17.09
C GLY A 73 -1.69 -9.98 15.84
N GLU A 74 -2.12 -11.24 16.02
CA GLU A 74 -2.57 -12.12 14.93
C GLU A 74 -3.69 -11.46 14.11
N VAL A 75 -3.46 -11.34 12.80
CA VAL A 75 -4.53 -10.99 11.85
C VAL A 75 -5.38 -12.25 11.66
N LYS A 76 -6.59 -12.27 12.23
CA LYS A 76 -7.55 -13.34 12.00
C LYS A 76 -8.27 -13.13 10.67
N GLU A 77 -8.33 -14.21 9.88
CA GLU A 77 -9.08 -14.34 8.62
C GLU A 77 -10.58 -14.05 8.80
#